data_AF-A0A7W0UG07-F1
#
_entry.id   AF-A0A7W0UG07-F1
#
_cell.length_a   1.000
_cell.length_b   1.000
_cell.length_c   1.000
_cell.angle_alpha   90.00
_cell.angle_beta   90.00
_cell.angle_gamma   90.00
#
_symmetry.space_group_name_H-M   'P 1'
#
loop_
_entity.id
_entity.type
_entity.pdbx_description
1 polymer ?
#
loop_
_entity_poly.entity_id
_entity_poly.type
_entity_poly.pdbx_seq_one_letter_code
_entity_poly.pdbx_strand_id
1 'polypeptide(L)' 'MLLLRDLIRDLDIQLVAGEAGLDRPVRWVHISELSDPTPWLSGGELLLTTGMNLATPDAQREFVARLAG' A
#
# COMPACT_ATOMS: atom_id res chain seq x y z
N MET A 1 5.80 17.71 5.42
CA MET A 1 5.51 16.63 4.47
C MET A 1 5.53 15.35 5.28
N LEU A 2 4.46 14.54 5.23
CA LEU A 2 4.36 13.30 5.98
C LEU A 2 5.09 12.19 5.22
N LEU A 3 6.06 11.52 5.84
CA LEU A 3 6.78 10.39 5.25
C LEU A 3 6.16 9.07 5.71
N LEU A 4 6.38 8.00 4.94
CA LEU A 4 5.93 6.67 5.33
C LEU A 4 6.54 6.22 6.66
N ARG A 5 7.81 6.57 6.93
CA ARG A 5 8.47 6.30 8.22
C ARG A 5 7.77 6.93 9.43
N ASP A 6 7.14 8.09 9.25
CA ASP A 6 6.45 8.79 10.34
C ASP A 6 5.19 8.01 10.73
N LEU A 7 4.43 7.53 9.73
CA LEU A 7 3.24 6.70 9.96
C LEU A 7 3.57 5.39 10.67
N ILE A 8 4.64 4.72 10.26
CA ILE A 8 5.06 3.44 10.86
C ILE A 8 5.37 3.62 12.35
N ARG A 9 6.14 4.67 12.67
CA ARG A 9 6.54 4.97 14.04
C ARG A 9 5.36 5.41 14.90
N ASP A 10 4.50 6.28 14.37
CA ASP A 10 3.48 6.96 15.16
C ASP A 10 2.18 6.13 15.31
N LEU A 11 1.94 5.16 14.41
CA LEU A 11 0.75 4.31 14.40
C LEU A 11 0.99 2.84 14.76
N ASP A 12 2.21 2.48 15.20
CA ASP A 12 2.60 1.11 15.54
C ASP A 12 2.33 0.10 14.41
N ILE A 13 2.63 0.50 13.17
CA ILE A 13 2.44 -0.35 11.99
C ILE A 13 3.67 -1.24 11.82
N GLN A 14 3.45 -2.54 11.69
CA GLN A 14 4.54 -3.46 11.37
C GLN A 14 4.91 -3.39 9.88
N LEU A 15 6.17 -3.06 9.59
CA LEU A 15 6.72 -3.18 8.24
C LEU A 15 7.03 -4.64 7.92
N VAL A 16 6.49 -5.15 6.82
CA VAL A 16 6.75 -6.53 6.35
C VAL A 16 7.78 -6.56 5.21
N ALA A 17 7.81 -5.52 4.37
CA ALA A 17 8.73 -5.39 3.24
C ALA A 17 8.84 -3.92 2.79
N GLY A 18 9.83 -3.61 1.94
CA GLY A 18 9.92 -2.30 1.28
C GLY A 18 10.65 -1.21 2.07
N GLU A 19 11.59 -1.57 2.96
CA GLU A 19 12.39 -0.65 3.78
C GLU A 19 13.06 0.49 2.98
N ALA A 20 13.47 0.21 1.73
CA ALA A 20 14.06 1.22 0.85
C ALA A 20 13.10 2.36 0.48
N GLY A 21 11.79 2.18 0.66
CA GLY A 21 10.75 3.15 0.31
C GLY A 21 10.30 4.06 1.45
N LEU A 22 10.91 3.98 2.64
CA LEU A 22 10.40 4.65 3.84
C LEU A 22 10.47 6.19 3.82
N ASP A 23 11.33 6.76 2.97
CA ASP A 23 11.44 8.20 2.74
C ASP A 23 10.43 8.75 1.72
N ARG A 24 9.55 7.90 1.17
CA ARG A 24 8.54 8.36 0.21
C ARG A 24 7.50 9.22 0.92
N PRO A 25 7.15 10.38 0.36
CA PRO A 25 6.07 11.21 0.89
C PRO A 25 4.71 10.56 0.63
N VAL A 26 3.85 10.61 1.65
CA VAL A 26 2.45 10.19 1.55
C VAL A 26 1.62 11.40 1.13
N ARG A 27 1.04 11.35 -0.08
CA ARG A 27 0.22 12.44 -0.64
C ARG A 27 -1.25 12.30 -0.28
N TRP A 28 -1.74 11.07 -0.21
CA TRP A 28 -3.15 10.76 0.04
C TRP A 28 -3.30 9.34 0.60
N VAL A 29 -4.44 9.06 1.23
CA VAL A 29 -4.80 7.73 1.73
C VAL A 29 -6.06 7.25 1.02
N HIS A 30 -6.01 6.06 0.43
CA HIS A 30 -7.17 5.39 -0.15
C HIS A 30 -7.53 4.14 0.65
N ILE A 31 -8.82 3.93 0.86
CA ILE A 31 -9.36 2.65 1.37
C ILE A 31 -10.06 1.99 0.18
N SER A 32 -9.63 0.79 -0.19
CA SER A 32 -10.21 0.05 -1.32
C SER A 32 -10.14 -1.44 -1.10
N GLU A 33 -11.12 -2.14 -1.62
CA GLU A 33 -11.13 -3.60 -1.69
C GLU A 33 -11.14 -4.10 -3.14
N LEU A 34 -10.94 -3.21 -4.11
CA LEU A 34 -10.88 -3.59 -5.53
C LEU A 34 -9.67 -4.49 -5.78
N SER A 35 -9.87 -5.57 -6.54
CA SER A 35 -8.81 -6.49 -6.94
C SER A 35 -7.77 -5.86 -7.87
N ASP A 36 -8.14 -4.78 -8.55
CA ASP A 36 -7.24 -3.92 -9.31
C ASP A 36 -7.61 -2.45 -9.08
N PRO A 37 -6.95 -1.75 -8.13
CA PRO A 37 -7.18 -0.33 -7.88
C PRO A 37 -6.35 0.58 -8.80
N THR A 38 -5.49 0.05 -9.66
CA THR A 38 -4.50 0.84 -10.41
C THR A 38 -5.07 1.93 -11.31
N PRO A 39 -6.28 1.81 -11.93
CA PRO A 39 -6.83 2.88 -12.76
C PRO A 39 -7.11 4.19 -12.03
N TRP A 40 -7.15 4.17 -10.69
CA TRP A 40 -7.44 5.34 -9.85
C TRP A 40 -6.23 5.85 -9.07
N LEU A 41 -5.04 5.26 -9.27
CA LEU A 41 -3.82 5.62 -8.56
C LEU A 41 -2.88 6.45 -9.46
N SER A 42 -2.19 7.42 -8.86
CA SER A 42 -1.27 8.35 -9.54
C SER A 42 0.13 8.39 -8.88
N GLY A 43 0.38 7.53 -7.89
CA GLY A 43 1.63 7.39 -7.16
C GLY A 43 1.66 8.16 -5.82
N GLY A 44 2.46 7.69 -4.86
CA GLY A 44 2.60 8.37 -3.56
C GLY A 44 1.34 8.32 -2.69
N GLU A 45 0.34 7.54 -3.06
CA GLU A 45 -0.79 7.20 -2.19
C GLU A 45 -0.43 6.05 -1.25
N LEU A 46 -1.02 6.07 -0.06
CA LEU A 46 -1.09 4.93 0.85
C LEU A 46 -2.42 4.21 0.64
N LEU A 47 -2.38 2.95 0.23
CA LEU A 47 -3.56 2.13 0.04
C LEU A 47 -3.79 1.24 1.28
N LEU A 48 -5.00 1.32 1.84
CA LEU A 48 -5.46 0.48 2.95
C LEU A 48 -6.51 -0.50 2.42
N THR A 49 -6.35 -1.78 2.76
CA THR A 49 -7.25 -2.87 2.42
C THR A 49 -7.29 -3.86 3.58
N THR A 50 -8.45 -4.48 3.78
CA THR A 50 -8.62 -5.62 4.69
C THR A 50 -8.22 -6.94 4.05
N GLY A 51 -7.96 -6.95 2.74
CA GLY A 51 -7.60 -8.14 1.98
C GLY A 51 -8.77 -9.08 1.70
N MET A 52 -10.02 -8.62 1.84
CA MET A 52 -11.22 -9.46 1.69
C MET A 52 -11.27 -10.18 0.33
N ASN A 53 -10.81 -9.51 -0.72
CA ASN A 53 -10.74 -10.06 -2.08
C ASN A 53 -9.38 -10.72 -2.42
N LEU A 54 -8.46 -10.85 -1.45
CA LEU A 54 -7.11 -11.39 -1.60
C LEU A 54 -6.93 -12.72 -0.85
N ALA A 55 -7.91 -13.62 -0.99
CA ALA A 55 -8.03 -14.84 -0.20
C ALA A 55 -7.00 -15.95 -0.55
N THR A 56 -6.31 -15.84 -1.69
CA THR A 56 -5.31 -16.82 -2.14
C THR A 56 -3.93 -16.18 -2.30
N PRO A 57 -2.85 -16.95 -2.11
CA PRO A 57 -1.49 -16.45 -2.36
C PRO A 57 -1.28 -15.92 -3.78
N ASP A 58 -1.96 -16.50 -4.77
CA ASP A 58 -1.87 -16.04 -6.17
C ASP A 58 -2.55 -14.68 -6.35
N ALA A 59 -3.75 -14.49 -5.78
CA ALA A 59 -4.43 -13.20 -5.82
C ALA A 59 -3.62 -12.10 -5.10
N GLN A 60 -2.99 -12.42 -3.98
CA GLN A 60 -2.11 -11.48 -3.25
C GLN A 60 -0.90 -11.07 -4.08
N ARG A 61 -0.23 -12.03 -4.72
CA ARG A 61 0.93 -11.75 -5.59
C ARG A 61 0.54 -10.92 -6.80
N GLU A 62 -0.59 -11.23 -7.43
CA GLU A 62 -1.10 -10.47 -8.57
C GLU A 62 -1.41 -9.02 -8.18
N PHE A 63 -2.05 -8.82 -7.03
CA PHE A 63 -2.35 -7.49 -6.50
C PHE A 63 -1.07 -6.67 -6.25
N VAL A 64 -0.06 -7.25 -5.59
CA VAL A 64 1.22 -6.57 -5.37
C VAL A 64 1.93 -6.28 -6.69
N ALA A 65 1.92 -7.21 -7.65
CA ALA A 65 2.55 -7.03 -8.95
C ALA A 65 1.94 -5.87 -9.74
N ARG A 66 0.61 -5.67 -9.66
CA ARG A 66 -0.08 -4.53 -10.26
C ARG A 66 0.37 -3.19 -9.66
N LEU A 67 0.64 -3.15 -8.35
CA LEU A 67 1.06 -1.93 -7.63
C LEU A 67 2.56 -1.62 -7.76
N ALA A 68 3.38 -2.59 -8.14
CA ALA A 68 4.83 -2.44 -8.26
C ALA A 68 5.29 -1.75 -9.56
N GLY A 69 4.35 -1.38 -10.44
CA GLY A 69 4.58 -0.73 -11.74
C GLY A 69 5.26 0.64 -11.64
#